data_AF-A0ABD0P7M6-F1
#
_entry.id   AF-A0ABD0P7M6-F1
#
_cell.length_a   1.000
_cell.length_b   1.000
_cell.length_c   1.000
_cell.angle_alpha   90.00
_cell.angle_beta   90.00
_cell.angle_gamma   90.00
#
_symmetry.space_group_name_H-M   'P 1'
#
loop_
_entity.id
_entity.type
_entity.pdbx_description
1 polymer ?
#
loop_
_entity_poly.entity_id
_entity_poly.type
_entity_poly.pdbx_seq_one_letter_code
_entity_poly.pdbx_strand_id
1 'polypeptide(L)'
;PKKLIRSSESSMLGYVGIQTLADGMCRYDLNEEDVAWLQIANEEFSKMGMQLLDELTMERVMEEFERRCYDNMSHAMETEEGLGIEYDEDVVCDVCQSPDGEDGNEMV
;
A
#
# COMPACT_ATOMS: atom_id res chain seq x y z
N PRO A 1 0.38 21.76 3.06
CA PRO A 1 1.67 22.32 3.56
C PRO A 1 2.59 21.17 3.98
N LYS A 2 3.75 20.99 3.33
CA LYS A 2 4.66 19.86 3.61
C LYS A 2 5.08 19.86 5.08
N LYS A 3 5.01 18.73 5.78
CA LYS A 3 5.42 18.65 7.18
C LYS A 3 6.95 18.75 7.25
N LEU A 4 7.46 19.97 7.45
CA LEU A 4 8.88 20.18 7.70
C LEU A 4 9.22 19.62 9.09
N ILE A 5 10.08 18.61 9.14
CA ILE A 5 10.61 18.06 10.39
C ILE A 5 11.43 19.17 11.07
N ARG A 6 10.81 19.85 12.03
CA ARG A 6 11.51 20.82 12.88
C ARG A 6 12.30 20.05 13.93
N SER A 7 13.58 19.81 13.65
CA SER A 7 14.54 19.43 14.68
C SER A 7 14.72 20.60 15.64
N SER A 8 13.92 20.65 16.70
CA SER A 8 14.16 21.55 17.81
C SER A 8 15.37 21.03 18.57
N GLU A 9 16.46 21.81 18.62
CA GLU A 9 17.60 21.56 19.51
C GLU A 9 17.14 21.71 20.97
N SER A 10 16.46 20.71 21.49
CA SER A 10 16.05 20.64 22.89
C SER A 10 17.15 19.94 23.66
N SER A 11 18.19 20.71 23.99
CA SER A 11 19.10 20.35 25.07
C SER A 11 18.27 20.07 26.33
N MET A 12 18.52 18.92 26.98
CA MET A 12 18.15 18.61 28.37
C MET A 12 16.87 17.79 28.66
N LEU A 13 16.42 16.91 27.76
CA LEU A 13 15.64 15.73 28.15
C LEU A 13 16.24 14.50 27.46
N GLY A 14 16.46 13.43 28.23
CA GLY A 14 17.31 12.30 27.87
C GLY A 14 16.99 11.69 26.49
N TYR A 15 18.00 11.03 25.93
CA TYR A 15 18.04 10.31 24.65
C TYR A 15 16.90 9.32 24.34
N VAL A 16 15.89 9.21 25.21
CA VAL A 16 14.62 8.58 24.88
C VAL A 16 13.76 9.60 24.15
N GLY A 17 13.71 9.50 22.82
CA GLY A 17 12.46 9.86 22.16
C GLY A 17 12.53 10.42 20.75
N ILE A 18 13.67 10.74 20.12
CA ILE A 18 13.60 11.23 18.73
C ILE A 18 13.04 10.12 17.81
N GLN A 19 13.50 8.88 17.98
CA GLN A 19 13.01 7.74 17.20
C GLN A 19 11.54 7.40 17.53
N THR A 20 11.18 7.38 18.81
CA THR A 20 9.80 7.07 19.25
C THR A 20 8.82 8.18 18.89
N LEU A 21 9.25 9.44 18.91
CA LEU A 21 8.43 10.57 18.44
C LEU A 21 8.29 10.53 16.92
N ALA A 22 9.33 10.17 16.18
CA ALA A 22 9.28 9.99 14.74
C ALA A 22 8.36 8.83 14.31
N ASP A 23 8.36 7.72 15.06
CA ASP A 23 7.43 6.60 14.82
C ASP A 23 5.97 6.93 15.17
N GLY A 24 5.74 7.96 15.98
CA GLY A 24 4.41 8.48 16.29
C GLY A 24 3.88 9.50 15.27
N MET A 25 4.71 9.93 14.33
CA MET A 25 4.32 10.89 13.29
C MET A 25 3.88 10.17 12.04
N CYS A 26 2.69 10.53 11.53
CA CYS A 26 2.20 10.00 10.27
C CYS A 26 3.13 10.42 9.12
N ARG A 27 3.60 9.43 8.36
CA ARG A 27 4.55 9.62 7.25
C ARG A 27 3.86 10.06 5.95
N TYR A 28 2.58 9.77 5.79
CA TYR A 28 1.82 10.20 4.63
C TYR A 28 1.47 11.69 4.77
N ASP A 29 1.77 12.47 3.73
CA ASP A 29 1.42 13.88 3.62
C ASP A 29 0.47 14.05 2.44
N LEU A 30 -0.69 14.66 2.66
CA LEU A 30 -1.65 14.90 1.59
C LEU A 30 -1.08 15.90 0.57
N ASN A 31 -1.13 15.52 -0.70
CA ASN A 31 -0.86 16.43 -1.80
C ASN A 31 -2.13 17.20 -2.21
N GLU A 32 -2.05 18.04 -3.24
CA GLU A 32 -3.19 18.85 -3.69
C GLU A 32 -4.37 18.02 -4.21
N GLU A 33 -4.08 16.89 -4.86
CA GLU A 33 -5.08 15.97 -5.38
C GLU A 33 -5.79 15.23 -4.24
N ASP A 34 -5.03 14.77 -3.24
CA ASP A 34 -5.58 14.11 -2.04
C ASP A 34 -6.53 15.05 -1.29
N VAL A 35 -6.14 16.33 -1.12
CA VAL A 35 -6.97 17.34 -0.47
C VAL A 35 -8.23 17.64 -1.29
N ALA A 36 -8.11 17.75 -2.61
CA ALA A 36 -9.27 17.96 -3.48
C ALA A 36 -10.25 16.77 -3.40
N TRP A 37 -9.73 15.54 -3.38
CA TRP A 37 -10.53 14.35 -3.21
C TRP A 37 -11.22 14.30 -1.84
N LEU A 38 -10.51 14.64 -0.76
CA LEU A 38 -11.07 14.72 0.60
C LEU A 38 -12.24 15.69 0.68
N GLN A 39 -12.14 16.84 0.00
CA GLN A 39 -13.23 17.83 -0.05
C GLN A 39 -14.48 17.25 -0.70
N ILE A 40 -14.34 16.61 -1.87
CA ILE A 40 -15.45 15.98 -2.58
C ILE A 40 -16.08 14.86 -1.72
N ALA A 41 -15.26 14.01 -1.10
CA ALA A 41 -15.74 12.95 -0.23
C ALA A 41 -16.52 13.50 0.98
N ASN A 42 -16.03 14.58 1.58
CA ASN A 42 -16.69 15.25 2.70
C ASN A 42 -18.00 15.95 2.31
N GLU A 43 -18.10 16.49 1.10
CA GLU A 43 -19.37 17.02 0.59
C GLU A 43 -20.43 15.91 0.51
N GLU A 44 -20.06 14.71 0.04
CA GLU A 44 -20.95 13.56 0.02
C GLU A 44 -21.29 13.07 1.43
N PHE A 45 -20.31 13.00 2.35
CA PHE A 45 -20.55 12.64 3.74
C PHE A 45 -21.51 13.62 4.41
N SER A 46 -21.39 14.91 4.13
CA SER A 46 -22.31 15.94 4.63
C SER A 46 -23.74 15.69 4.12
N LYS A 47 -23.91 15.39 2.84
CA LYS A 47 -25.23 15.06 2.25
C LYS A 47 -25.85 13.81 2.89
N MET A 48 -25.04 12.85 3.29
CA MET A 48 -25.46 11.62 3.97
C MET A 48 -25.62 11.77 5.49
N GLY A 49 -25.35 12.94 6.06
CA GLY A 49 -25.38 13.16 7.52
C GLY A 49 -24.30 12.41 8.28
N MET A 50 -23.22 12.04 7.60
CA MET A 50 -22.06 11.34 8.17
C MET A 50 -21.05 12.34 8.74
N GLN A 51 -20.16 11.85 9.61
CA GLN A 51 -19.06 12.63 10.12
C GLN A 51 -18.04 12.92 9.02
N LEU A 52 -17.57 14.17 8.96
CA LEU A 52 -16.52 14.59 8.04
C LEU A 52 -15.16 14.04 8.48
N LEU A 53 -14.31 13.75 7.49
CA LEU A 53 -12.92 13.35 7.70
C LEU A 53 -12.02 14.57 7.72
N ASP A 54 -11.18 14.67 8.74
CA ASP A 54 -10.08 15.64 8.78
C ASP A 54 -8.83 15.11 8.07
N GLU A 55 -7.93 16.01 7.69
CA GLU A 55 -6.70 15.68 6.96
C GLU A 55 -5.84 14.66 7.72
N LEU A 56 -5.65 14.82 9.04
CA LEU A 56 -4.81 13.93 9.83
C LEU A 56 -5.39 12.51 9.86
N THR A 57 -6.71 12.38 9.96
CA THR A 57 -7.36 11.07 9.89
C THR A 57 -7.15 10.42 8.52
N MET A 58 -7.30 11.18 7.42
CA MET A 58 -7.04 10.65 6.07
C MET A 58 -5.59 10.21 5.91
N GLU A 59 -4.62 11.03 6.35
CA GLU A 59 -3.19 10.70 6.30
C GLU A 59 -2.88 9.38 7.01
N ARG A 60 -3.40 9.19 8.22
CA ARG A 60 -3.18 7.96 9.00
C ARG A 60 -3.79 6.73 8.34
N VAL A 61 -4.95 6.89 7.71
CA VAL A 61 -5.58 5.80 6.95
C VAL A 61 -4.75 5.43 5.73
N MET A 62 -4.26 6.43 4.98
CA MET A 62 -3.41 6.20 3.81
C MET A 62 -2.08 5.53 4.20
N GLU A 63 -1.45 5.98 5.29
CA GLU A 63 -0.23 5.35 5.82
C GLU A 63 -0.45 3.87 6.18
N GLU A 64 -1.57 3.54 6.84
CA GLU A 64 -1.87 2.14 7.17
C GLU A 64 -2.14 1.31 5.91
N PHE A 65 -2.79 1.87 4.88
CA PHE A 65 -2.96 1.18 3.60
C PHE A 65 -1.63 0.90 2.92
N GLU A 66 -0.72 1.87 2.84
CA GLU A 66 0.62 1.65 2.28
C GLU A 66 1.39 0.58 3.04
N ARG A 67 1.35 0.61 4.37
CA ARG A 67 1.99 -0.38 5.23
C ARG A 67 1.46 -1.79 4.96
N ARG A 68 0.13 -1.94 4.86
CA ARG A 68 -0.52 -3.23 4.56
C ARG A 68 -0.18 -3.74 3.17
N CYS A 69 -0.17 -2.87 2.17
CA CYS A 69 0.23 -3.22 0.82
C CYS A 69 1.69 -3.70 0.78
N TYR A 70 2.58 -3.00 1.49
CA TYR A 70 3.98 -3.39 1.60
C TYR A 70 4.15 -4.75 2.30
N ASP A 71 3.49 -4.95 3.44
CA ASP A 71 3.55 -6.21 4.18
C ASP A 71 3.02 -7.37 3.33
N ASN A 72 1.88 -7.18 2.64
CA ASN A 72 1.28 -8.20 1.79
C ASN A 72 2.17 -8.54 0.59
N MET A 73 2.76 -7.53 -0.06
CA MET A 73 3.68 -7.75 -1.18
C MET A 73 4.95 -8.47 -0.71
N SER A 74 5.50 -8.05 0.43
CA SER A 74 6.69 -8.68 1.01
C SER A 74 6.41 -10.14 1.37
N HIS A 75 5.25 -10.41 1.98
CA HIS A 75 4.82 -11.78 2.27
C HIS A 75 4.66 -12.60 0.99
N ALA A 76 3.95 -12.10 -0.02
CA ALA A 76 3.76 -12.78 -1.30
C ALA A 76 5.08 -13.08 -2.01
N MET A 77 6.06 -12.18 -1.92
CA MET A 77 7.41 -12.42 -2.44
C MET A 77 8.16 -13.50 -1.65
N GLU A 78 8.03 -13.53 -0.33
CA GLU A 78 8.67 -14.53 0.53
C GLU A 78 8.03 -15.92 0.39
N THR A 79 6.72 -15.99 0.17
CA THR A 79 5.96 -17.24 0.05
C THR A 79 5.80 -17.73 -1.39
N GLU A 80 6.29 -16.97 -2.39
CA GLU A 80 6.04 -17.18 -3.82
C GLU A 80 4.53 -17.24 -4.19
N GLU A 81 3.65 -16.84 -3.27
CA GLU A 81 2.20 -16.77 -3.50
C GLU A 81 1.91 -15.62 -4.47
N GLY A 82 1.42 -15.96 -5.68
CA GLY A 82 1.14 -14.98 -6.73
C GLY A 82 2.19 -14.89 -7.83
N LEU A 83 3.21 -15.77 -7.83
CA LEU A 83 4.09 -15.96 -9.00
C LEU A 83 3.46 -16.78 -10.13
N GLY A 84 2.22 -17.23 -9.96
CA GLY A 84 1.22 -17.37 -11.03
C GLY A 84 1.69 -17.98 -12.35
N ILE A 85 2.53 -19.02 -12.31
CA ILE A 85 2.63 -19.98 -13.41
C ILE A 85 1.71 -21.16 -13.09
N GLU A 86 0.46 -20.87 -12.75
CA GLU A 86 -0.55 -21.91 -12.66
C GLU A 86 -0.79 -22.45 -14.07
N TYR A 87 -0.08 -23.53 -14.39
CA TYR A 87 -0.37 -24.35 -15.55
C TYR A 87 -1.74 -24.96 -15.28
N ASP A 88 -2.75 -24.46 -15.99
CA ASP A 88 -4.03 -25.15 -16.05
C ASP A 88 -3.79 -26.52 -16.68
N GLU A 89 -3.90 -27.58 -15.87
CA GLU A 89 -3.70 -28.97 -16.30
C GLU A 89 -4.73 -29.39 -17.36
N ASP A 90 -5.80 -28.59 -17.56
CA ASP A 90 -6.81 -28.78 -18.58
C ASP A 90 -6.58 -27.91 -19.85
N VAL A 91 -5.53 -27.06 -19.88
CA VAL A 91 -5.17 -26.32 -21.10
C VAL A 91 -4.56 -27.28 -22.11
N VAL A 92 -5.39 -27.66 -23.08
CA VAL A 92 -4.95 -28.35 -24.28
C VAL A 92 -4.26 -27.38 -25.23
N CYS A 93 -3.22 -27.85 -25.93
CA CYS A 93 -2.56 -27.04 -26.95
C CYS A 93 -3.54 -26.68 -28.07
N ASP A 94 -3.75 -25.39 -28.35
CA ASP A 94 -4.68 -24.91 -29.38
C ASP A 94 -4.40 -25.50 -30.77
N VAL A 95 -3.14 -25.86 -31.05
CA VAL A 95 -2.69 -26.39 -32.33
C VAL A 95 -3.04 -27.87 -32.49
N CYS A 96 -2.81 -28.70 -31.47
CA CYS A 96 -3.00 -30.16 -31.57
C CYS A 96 -4.23 -30.68 -30.82
N GLN A 97 -4.88 -29.87 -29.98
CA GLN A 97 -6.02 -30.24 -29.12
C GLN A 97 -5.76 -31.51 -28.28
N SER A 98 -4.47 -31.83 -28.07
CA SER A 98 -4.05 -32.99 -27.29
C SER A 98 -3.96 -32.59 -25.81
N PRO A 99 -4.53 -33.39 -24.89
CA PRO A 99 -4.28 -33.25 -23.45
C PRO A 99 -2.84 -33.65 -23.10
N ASP A 100 -2.23 -34.52 -23.91
CA ASP A 100 -0.83 -34.87 -23.82
C ASP A 100 -0.04 -33.90 -24.71
N GLY A 101 0.42 -32.79 -24.13
CA GLY A 101 1.39 -31.92 -24.78
C GLY A 101 2.69 -32.71 -24.99
N GLU A 102 3.09 -32.94 -26.23
CA GLU A 102 4.44 -33.46 -26.50
C GLU A 102 5.45 -32.37 -26.09
N ASP A 103 6.01 -32.51 -24.89
CA ASP A 103 7.17 -31.74 -24.44
C ASP A 103 8.40 -32.19 -25.23
N GLY A 104 8.41 -31.83 -26.51
CA GLY A 104 9.48 -32.10 -27.46
C GLY A 104 10.52 -30.98 -27.53
N ASN A 105 10.44 -29.98 -26.65
CA ASN A 105 11.50 -28.99 -26.49
C ASN A 105 12.58 -29.56 -25.58
N GLU A 106 13.36 -30.53 -26.09
CA GLU A 106 14.66 -30.84 -25.51
C GLU A 106 15.49 -29.56 -25.57
N MET A 107 15.84 -29.02 -24.41
CA MET A 107 16.74 -27.87 -24.29
C MET A 107 18.10 -28.25 -24.89
N VAL A 108 18.39 -27.79 -26.11
CA VAL A 108 19.71 -27.91 -26.76
C VAL A 108 20.64 -26.76 -26.43
#